data_AF-A0A520G4J6-F1
#
_entry.id   AF-A0A520G4J6-F1
#
_cell.length_a   1.000
_cell.length_b   1.000
_cell.length_c   1.000
_cell.angle_alpha   90.00
_cell.angle_beta   90.00
_cell.angle_gamma   90.00
#
_symmetry.space_group_name_H-M   'P 1'
#
loop_
_entity.id
_entity.type
_entity.pdbx_description
1 polymer ?
#
loop_
_entity_poly.entity_id
_entity_poly.type
_entity_poly.pdbx_seq_one_letter_code
_entity_poly.pdbx_strand_id
1 'polypeptide(L)' 'NAHHFIDGFDGRPEAEARAFLAAHPDLYHLQDGRARLKLVQGQLALGSLETPGFGSGVSPVLDGTAPMLKAAWPRP' A
#
# COMPACT_ATOMS: atom_id res chain seq x y z
N ASN A 1 -3.92 -0.20 -3.61
CA ASN A 1 -4.42 -1.56 -3.97
C ASN A 1 -3.44 -2.40 -4.80
N ALA A 2 -2.73 -1.84 -5.79
CA ALA A 2 -1.68 -2.60 -6.51
C ALA A 2 -0.48 -3.02 -5.62
N HIS A 3 -0.27 -2.35 -4.48
CA HIS A 3 0.74 -2.70 -3.48
C HIS A 3 0.56 -4.09 -2.83
N HIS A 4 -0.51 -4.82 -3.16
CA HIS A 4 -0.80 -6.15 -2.59
C HIS A 4 -0.48 -7.29 -3.57
N PHE A 5 0.03 -7.01 -4.79
CA PHE A 5 0.34 -8.01 -5.81
C PHE A 5 1.82 -7.94 -6.26
N ILE A 6 2.37 -9.09 -6.66
CA ILE A 6 3.73 -9.29 -7.20
C ILE A 6 4.85 -8.97 -6.18
N ASP A 7 5.25 -7.72 -6.06
CA ASP A 7 6.35 -7.26 -5.21
C ASP A 7 5.99 -5.93 -4.51
N GLY A 8 4.68 -5.67 -4.34
CA GLY A 8 4.11 -4.63 -3.50
C GLY A 8 4.62 -3.21 -3.76
N PHE A 9 5.78 -2.87 -3.20
CA PHE A 9 6.48 -1.60 -3.37
C PHE A 9 7.50 -1.59 -4.53
N ASP A 10 7.51 -2.59 -5.40
CA ASP A 10 8.40 -2.57 -6.56
C ASP A 10 8.16 -1.34 -7.46
N GLY A 11 9.26 -0.72 -7.89
CA GLY A 11 9.25 0.58 -8.58
C GLY A 11 8.88 1.78 -7.71
N ARG A 12 8.68 1.63 -6.39
CA ARG A 12 8.42 2.74 -5.45
C ARG A 12 9.67 3.18 -4.70
N PRO A 13 9.73 4.43 -4.23
CA PRO A 13 10.81 4.89 -3.35
C PRO A 13 10.91 4.03 -2.08
N GLU A 14 12.13 3.70 -1.68
CA GLU A 14 12.38 2.88 -0.49
C GLU A 14 11.83 3.52 0.80
N ALA A 15 11.82 4.86 0.86
CA ALA A 15 11.24 5.60 1.98
C ALA A 15 9.72 5.36 2.12
N GLU A 16 9.01 5.19 1.01
CA GLU A 16 7.57 4.86 1.01
C GLU A 16 7.37 3.46 1.61
N ALA A 17 8.11 2.46 1.13
CA ALA A 17 8.03 1.09 1.64
C ALA A 17 8.31 1.02 3.15
N ARG A 18 9.33 1.74 3.65
CA ARG A 18 9.64 1.81 5.08
C ARG A 18 8.56 2.50 5.90
N ALA A 19 7.97 3.57 5.38
CA ALA A 19 6.88 4.28 6.08
C ALA A 19 5.65 3.37 6.24
N PHE A 20 5.28 2.62 5.20
CA PHE A 20 4.17 1.67 5.29
C PHE A 20 4.49 0.46 6.18
N LEU A 21 5.73 -0.06 6.16
CA LEU A 21 6.15 -1.11 7.10
C LEU A 21 6.04 -0.66 8.56
N ALA A 22 6.44 0.59 8.85
CA ALA A 22 6.35 1.14 10.21
C ALA A 22 4.89 1.41 10.63
N ALA A 23 4.04 1.85 9.72
CA ALA A 23 2.63 2.13 10.00
C ALA A 23 1.77 0.86 10.16
N HIS A 24 2.16 -0.24 9.51
CA HIS A 24 1.36 -1.47 9.45
C HIS A 24 2.21 -2.73 9.73
N PRO A 25 2.80 -2.86 10.94
CA PRO A 25 3.72 -3.96 11.27
C PRO A 25 3.02 -5.32 11.49
N ASP A 26 1.69 -5.33 11.63
CA ASP A 26 0.87 -6.54 11.61
C ASP A 26 0.64 -7.05 10.17
N LEU A 27 0.55 -6.15 9.20
CA LEU A 27 0.30 -6.43 7.79
C LEU A 27 1.57 -6.66 6.97
N TYR A 28 2.68 -5.97 7.29
CA TYR A 28 3.94 -6.09 6.57
C TYR A 28 5.10 -6.56 7.48
N HIS A 29 6.05 -7.28 6.91
CA HIS A 29 7.34 -7.61 7.52
C HIS A 29 8.50 -7.31 6.57
N LEU A 30 9.72 -7.24 7.13
CA LEU A 30 10.93 -7.12 6.32
C LEU A 30 11.39 -8.52 5.90
N GLN A 31 11.59 -8.71 4.60
CA GLN A 31 12.13 -9.94 4.01
C GLN A 31 13.08 -9.58 2.88
N ASP A 32 14.33 -10.07 2.95
CA ASP A 32 15.38 -9.80 1.97
C ASP A 32 15.58 -8.29 1.70
N GLY A 33 15.47 -7.48 2.76
CA GLY A 33 15.61 -6.02 2.70
C GLY A 33 14.39 -5.27 2.15
N ARG A 34 13.27 -5.95 1.86
CA ARG A 34 12.06 -5.36 1.27
C ARG A 34 10.86 -5.56 2.20
N ALA A 35 9.94 -4.59 2.20
CA ALA A 35 8.66 -4.75 2.87
C ALA A 35 7.77 -5.72 2.07
N ARG A 36 7.27 -6.76 2.72
CA ARG A 36 6.42 -7.81 2.12
C ARG A 36 5.18 -8.03 2.96
N LEU A 37 4.08 -8.46 2.34
CA LEU A 37 2.88 -8.85 3.07
C LEU A 37 3.20 -10.01 4.01
N LYS A 38 2.76 -9.89 5.25
CA LYS A 38 2.89 -10.92 6.27
C LYS A 38 1.71 -11.87 6.18
N LEU A 39 1.92 -13.02 5.54
CA LEU A 39 0.95 -14.11 5.51
C LEU A 39 1.28 -15.15 6.58
N VAL A 40 0.31 -15.44 7.44
CA VAL A 40 0.42 -16.51 8.44
C VAL A 40 -0.73 -17.48 8.23
N GLN A 41 -0.43 -18.72 7.84
CA GLN A 41 -1.44 -19.74 7.54
C GLN A 41 -2.51 -19.28 6.52
N GLY A 42 -2.08 -18.52 5.50
CA GLY A 42 -2.97 -17.97 4.48
C GLY A 42 -3.86 -16.82 4.95
N GLN A 43 -3.60 -16.26 6.14
CA GLN A 43 -4.33 -15.12 6.69
C GLN A 43 -3.46 -13.85 6.67
N LEU A 44 -4.13 -12.71 6.54
CA LEU A 44 -3.57 -11.37 6.71
C LEU A 44 -4.15 -10.73 7.97
N ALA A 45 -3.32 -10.10 8.78
CA ALA A 45 -3.80 -9.24 9.85
C ALA A 45 -4.06 -7.84 9.28
N LEU A 46 -5.30 -7.38 9.40
CA LEU A 46 -5.76 -6.09 8.85
C LEU A 46 -6.03 -5.04 9.93
N GLY A 47 -5.67 -5.30 11.19
CA GLY A 47 -6.03 -4.45 12.32
C GLY A 47 -5.46 -3.04 12.20
N SER A 48 -4.24 -2.89 11.69
CA SER A 48 -3.66 -1.56 11.45
C SER A 48 -4.33 -0.76 10.33
N LEU A 49 -5.19 -1.37 9.52
CA LEU A 49 -5.96 -0.66 8.48
C LEU A 49 -7.20 0.04 9.05
N GLU A 50 -7.58 -0.24 10.29
CA GLU A 50 -8.72 0.40 10.97
C GLU A 50 -8.38 1.83 11.43
N THR A 51 -8.04 2.68 10.48
CA THR A 51 -7.68 4.08 10.68
C THR A 51 -8.41 4.97 9.68
N PRO A 52 -8.75 6.24 10.03
CA PRO A 52 -9.38 7.16 9.11
C PRO A 52 -8.61 7.34 7.79
N GLY A 53 -9.34 7.52 6.70
CA GLY A 53 -8.78 7.69 5.36
C GLY A 53 -8.79 6.40 4.55
N PHE A 54 -7.73 6.16 3.78
CA PHE A 54 -7.61 4.99 2.89
C PHE A 54 -6.92 3.80 3.56
N GLY A 55 -7.21 3.56 4.84
CA GLY A 55 -6.59 2.50 5.64
C GLY A 55 -5.12 2.75 5.98
N SER A 56 -4.64 3.98 5.83
CA SER A 56 -3.30 4.39 6.26
C SER A 56 -3.26 5.90 6.54
N GLY A 57 -2.49 6.29 7.56
CA GLY A 57 -2.09 7.68 7.77
C GLY A 57 -0.87 8.10 6.94
N VAL A 58 -0.21 7.14 6.27
CA VAL A 58 0.91 7.41 5.37
C VAL A 58 0.37 7.82 4.01
N SER A 59 0.79 8.98 3.53
CA SER A 59 0.49 9.39 2.15
C SER A 59 1.45 8.70 1.18
N PRO A 60 0.94 8.14 0.07
CA PRO A 60 1.80 7.57 -0.96
C PRO A 60 2.61 8.67 -1.65
N VAL A 61 3.74 8.30 -2.25
CA VAL A 61 4.50 9.24 -3.09
C VAL A 61 3.76 9.41 -4.42
N LEU A 62 3.29 10.62 -4.68
CA LEU A 62 2.51 10.96 -5.88
C LEU A 62 3.35 11.56 -7.00
N ASP A 63 4.64 11.81 -6.78
CA ASP A 63 5.54 12.35 -7.78
C ASP A 63 5.56 11.46 -9.03
N GLY A 64 5.38 12.06 -10.20
CA GLY A 64 5.33 11.35 -11.48
C GLY A 64 4.03 10.59 -11.77
N THR A 65 3.03 10.67 -10.89
CA THR A 65 1.69 10.14 -11.21
C THR A 65 0.98 11.06 -12.21
N ALA A 66 0.40 10.46 -13.25
CA ALA A 66 -0.42 11.20 -14.21
C ALA A 66 -1.83 11.45 -13.61
N PRO A 67 -2.45 12.60 -13.90
CA PRO A 67 -3.83 12.84 -13.51
C PRO A 67 -4.75 11.80 -14.14
N MET A 68 -5.72 11.33 -13.37
CA MET A 68 -6.73 10.40 -13.86
C MET A 68 -7.69 11.14 -14.82
N LEU A 69 -8.01 10.53 -15.96
CA LEU A 69 -8.97 11.10 -16.91
C LEU A 69 -10.34 11.28 -16.24
N LYS A 70 -11.03 12.37 -16.60
CA LYS A 70 -12.40 12.61 -16.14
C LYS A 70 -13.29 11.49 -16.64
N ALA A 71 -14.10 10.93 -15.74
CA ALA A 71 -15.02 9.86 -16.11
C ALA A 71 -16.06 10.35 -17.13
N ALA A 72 -16.26 9.57 -18.19
CA ALA A 72 -17.20 9.83 -19.27
C ALA A 72 -18.50 9.03 -19.07
N TRP A 73 -19.12 9.19 -17.90
CA TRP A 73 -20.40 8.52 -17.62
C TRP A 73 -21.50 9.05 -18.57
N PRO A 74 -22.38 8.18 -19.09
CA PRO A 74 -23.57 8.63 -19.79
C PRO A 74 -24.40 9.53 -18.87
N ARG A 75 -25.00 10.59 -19.41
CA ARG A 75 -26.03 11.32 -18.66
C ARG A 75 -27.27 10.41 -18.54
N PRO A 76 -27.94 10.40 -17.37
CA PRO A 76 -29.19 9.66 -17.20
C PRO A 76 -30.27 10.16 -18.16
#